data_AF-A0A5K1BR30-F1
#
_entry.id   AF-A0A5K1BR30-F1
#
_cell.length_a   1.000
_cell.length_b   1.000
_cell.length_c   1.000
_cell.angle_alpha   90.00
_cell.angle_beta   90.00
_cell.angle_gamma   90.00
#
_symmetry.space_group_name_H-M   'P 1'
#
loop_
_entity.id
_entity.type
_entity.pdbx_description
1 polymer ?
#
loop_
_entity_poly.entity_id
_entity_poly.type
_entity_poly.pdbx_seq_one_letter_code
_entity_poly.pdbx_strand_id
1 'polypeptide(L)' 'NEALNGGGTLFVKRLPHLRVRVVHGNTLTAAVILHEIPKDVKEVFLTGATSKLGRAIALYLCRKGVRVM' A
#
# COMPACT_ATOMS: atom_id res chain seq x y z
N ASN A 1 -13.10 0.54 1.59
CA ASN A 1 -13.22 1.72 0.71
C ASN A 1 -13.29 1.43 -0.78
N GLU A 2 -12.48 0.54 -1.36
CA GLU A 2 -12.58 0.27 -2.81
C GLU A 2 -13.96 -0.23 -3.26
N ALA A 3 -14.64 -1.03 -2.43
CA ALA A 3 -16.01 -1.48 -2.72
C ALA A 3 -17.01 -0.32 -2.87
N LEU A 4 -16.76 0.84 -2.26
CA LEU A 4 -17.66 2.00 -2.29
C LEU A 4 -17.58 2.78 -3.61
N ASN A 5 -16.44 2.74 -4.31
CA ASN A 5 -16.24 3.46 -5.58
C ASN A 5 -15.80 2.56 -6.74
N GLY A 6 -15.85 1.23 -6.55
CA GLY A 6 -15.40 0.24 -7.53
C GLY A 6 -13.91 0.34 -7.86
N GLY A 7 -13.06 0.64 -6.88
CA GLY A 7 -11.62 0.83 -7.08
C GLY A 7 -11.30 1.97 -8.05
N GLY A 8 -12.09 3.04 -8.01
CA GLY A 8 -11.92 4.21 -8.89
C GLY A 8 -12.80 4.19 -10.15
N THR A 9 -13.42 3.06 -10.50
CA THR A 9 -14.30 2.92 -11.67
C THR A 9 -15.45 3.94 -11.67
N LEU A 10 -15.97 4.28 -10.49
CA LEU A 10 -17.02 5.29 -10.34
C LEU A 10 -16.59 6.66 -10.88
N PHE A 11 -15.34 7.06 -10.68
CA PHE A 11 -14.82 8.35 -11.15
C PHE A 11 -14.68 8.37 -12.67
N VAL A 12 -14.19 7.28 -13.27
CA VAL A 12 -14.08 7.14 -14.73
C VAL A 12 -15.45 7.22 -15.39
N LYS A 13 -16.47 6.59 -14.79
CA LYS A 13 -17.85 6.63 -15.30
C LYS A 13 -18.52 8.00 -15.16
N ARG A 14 -18.29 8.70 -14.03
CA ARG A 14 -18.94 10.00 -13.76
C ARG A 14 -18.21 11.19 -14.38
N LEU A 15 -16.91 11.08 -14.64
CA LEU A 15 -16.06 12.15 -15.16
C LEU A 15 -15.38 11.70 -16.46
N PRO A 16 -16.13 11.58 -17.57
CA PRO A 16 -15.61 11.02 -18.83
C PRO A 16 -14.49 11.85 -19.47
N HIS A 17 -14.33 13.12 -19.08
CA HIS A 17 -13.29 14.02 -19.59
C HIS A 17 -12.15 14.25 -18.59
N LEU A 18 -12.02 13.40 -17.57
CA LEU A 18 -10.96 13.51 -16.57
C LEU A 18 -9.58 13.37 -17.23
N ARG A 19 -8.78 14.43 -17.21
CA ARG A 19 -7.44 14.47 -17.84
C ARG A 19 -6.32 13.99 -16.92
N VAL A 20 -6.64 13.59 -15.69
CA VAL A 20 -5.69 13.17 -14.67
C VAL A 20 -5.92 11.71 -14.30
N ARG A 21 -4.82 10.98 -14.05
CA ARG A 21 -4.89 9.59 -13.59
C ARG A 21 -5.25 9.55 -12.11
N VAL A 22 -6.28 8.77 -11.77
CA VAL A 22 -6.68 8.54 -10.38
C VAL A 22 -5.98 7.30 -9.86
N VAL A 23 -5.27 7.44 -8.74
CA VAL A 23 -4.57 6.35 -8.05
C VAL A 23 -4.91 6.38 -6.57
N HIS A 24 -4.87 5.22 -5.90
CA HIS A 24 -5.22 5.10 -4.48
C HIS A 24 -4.13 5.55 -3.51
N GLY A 25 -2.89 5.73 -3.96
CA GLY A 25 -1.77 6.18 -3.12
C GLY A 25 -1.07 5.10 -2.29
N ASN A 26 -1.56 3.85 -2.27
CA ASN A 26 -1.01 2.76 -1.45
C ASN A 26 0.52 2.58 -1.61
N THR A 27 1.05 2.69 -2.84
CA THR A 27 2.49 2.54 -3.08
C THR A 27 3.31 3.65 -2.43
N LEU A 28 2.82 4.89 -2.46
CA LEU A 28 3.50 6.01 -1.82
C LEU A 28 3.46 5.84 -0.29
N THR A 29 2.31 5.44 0.26
CA THR A 29 2.19 5.13 1.70
C THR A 29 3.15 4.01 2.11
N ALA A 30 3.26 2.94 1.33
CA ALA A 30 4.22 1.87 1.60
C ALA A 30 5.67 2.38 1.60
N ALA A 31 6.03 3.23 0.63
CA ALA A 31 7.37 3.79 0.53
C ALA A 31 7.72 4.68 1.73
N VAL A 32 6.78 5.50 2.21
CA VAL A 32 6.98 6.33 3.41
C VAL A 32 7.16 5.45 4.65
N ILE A 33 6.28 4.47 4.87
CA ILE A 33 6.41 3.55 6.02
C ILE A 33 7.76 2.83 5.99
N LEU A 34 8.17 2.30 4.84
CA LEU A 34 9.45 1.62 4.69
C LEU A 34 10.66 2.54 4.91
N HIS A 35 10.53 3.83 4.61
CA HIS A 35 11.58 4.82 4.87
C HIS A 35 11.70 5.16 6.35
N GLU A 36 10.61 5.13 7.11
CA GLU A 36 10.59 5.40 8.55
C GLU A 36 11.11 4.22 9.40
N ILE A 37 11.08 3.00 8.87
CA ILE A 37 11.61 1.83 9.56
C ILE A 37 13.15 1.89 9.61
N PRO A 38 13.79 1.69 10.79
CA PRO A 38 15.25 1.63 10.90
C PRO A 38 15.87 0.57 9.97
N LYS A 39 16.97 0.93 9.30
CA LYS A 39 17.60 0.09 8.25
C LYS A 39 18.16 -1.24 8.75
N ASP A 40 18.48 -1.33 10.03
CA ASP A 40 19.10 -2.47 10.71
C ASP A 40 18.10 -3.34 11.47
N VAL A 41 16.80 -3.03 11.38
CA VAL A 41 15.74 -3.79 12.04
C VAL A 41 15.81 -5.28 11.67
N LYS A 42 15.63 -6.15 12.66
CA LYS A 42 15.61 -7.61 12.47
C LYS A 42 14.20 -8.19 12.49
N GLU A 43 13.28 -7.46 13.11
CA GLU A 43 11.91 -7.91 13.30
C GLU A 43 10.93 -6.73 13.34
N VAL A 44 9.77 -6.90 12.72
CA VAL A 44 8.65 -5.96 12.76
C VAL A 44 7.37 -6.73 13.07
N PHE A 45 6.57 -6.22 14.00
CA PHE A 45 5.20 -6.65 14.21
C PHE A 45 4.29 -5.85 13.28
N LEU A 46 3.62 -6.50 12.32
CA LEU A 46 2.84 -5.83 11.28
C LEU A 46 1.36 -6.18 11.37
N THR A 47 0.58 -5.29 11.96
CA THR A 47 -0.87 -5.40 11.94
C THR A 47 -1.42 -5.17 10.53
N GLY A 48 -2.50 -5.88 10.18
CA GLY A 48 -3.13 -5.72 8.86
C GLY A 48 -2.28 -6.26 7.69
N ALA A 49 -1.36 -7.20 7.93
CA ALA A 49 -0.49 -7.81 6.91
C ALA A 49 -1.26 -8.48 5.74
N THR A 50 -2.55 -8.80 5.91
CA THR A 50 -3.41 -9.35 4.84
C THR A 50 -4.03 -8.29 3.94
N SER A 51 -3.96 -7.01 4.31
CA SER A 51 -4.44 -5.90 3.47
C SER A 51 -3.54 -5.71 2.24
N LYS A 52 -4.03 -5.01 1.20
CA LYS A 52 -3.23 -4.72 0.00
C LYS A 52 -1.92 -3.99 0.33
N LEU A 53 -1.98 -3.03 1.25
CA LEU A 53 -0.83 -2.26 1.72
C LEU A 53 0.09 -3.11 2.61
N GLY A 54 -0.49 -3.72 3.66
CA GLY A 54 0.25 -4.53 4.62
C GLY A 54 0.98 -5.70 3.95
N ARG A 55 0.34 -6.35 2.98
CA ARG A 55 0.97 -7.44 2.21
C ARG A 55 2.17 -6.95 1.41
N ALA A 56 2.10 -5.78 0.79
CA ALA A 56 3.23 -5.21 0.04
C ALA A 56 4.42 -4.91 0.95
N ILE A 57 4.15 -4.33 2.13
CA ILE A 57 5.18 -4.02 3.14
C ILE A 57 5.78 -5.31 3.70
N ALA A 58 4.95 -6.28 4.10
CA ALA A 58 5.40 -7.57 4.62
C ALA A 58 6.32 -8.28 3.61
N LEU A 59 5.90 -8.37 2.34
CA LEU A 59 6.69 -9.00 1.30
C LEU A 59 8.02 -8.28 1.04
N TYR A 60 8.05 -6.96 1.14
CA TYR A 60 9.29 -6.20 0.99
C TYR A 60 10.26 -6.48 2.15
N LEU A 61 9.77 -6.43 3.40
CA LEU A 61 10.57 -6.67 4.60
C LEU A 61 11.10 -8.11 4.64
N CYS A 62 10.25 -9.11 4.36
CA CYS A 62 10.68 -10.51 4.29
C CYS A 62 11.76 -10.74 3.22
N ARG A 63 11.68 -10.08 2.06
CA ARG A 63 12.73 -10.14 1.02
C ARG A 63 14.07 -9.53 1.46
N LYS A 64 14.06 -8.65 2.45
CA LYS A 64 15.25 -8.07 3.06
C LYS A 64 15.77 -8.89 4.25
N GLY A 65 15.16 -10.04 4.55
CA GLY A 65 15.54 -10.88 5.68
C GLY A 65 15.04 -10.37 7.03
N VAL A 66 14.11 -9.41 7.05
CA VAL A 66 13.45 -8.94 8.27
C VAL A 66 12.32 -9.91 8.62
N ARG A 67 12.27 -10.36 9.88
CA ARG A 67 11.17 -11.19 10.39
C ARG A 67 9.91 -10.34 10.53
N VAL A 68 8.80 -10.79 9.94
CA VAL A 68 7.49 -10.13 10.08
C VAL A 68 6.58 -11.04 10.90
N MET A 69 6.07 -10.53 12.02
CA MET A 69 5.08 -11.18 12.89
C MET A 69 3.69 -10.56 12.72
#